data_AF-V8CPA4-F1
#
_entry.id   AF-V8CPA4-F1
#
_cell.length_a   1.000
_cell.length_b   1.000
_cell.length_c   1.000
_cell.angle_alpha   90.00
_cell.angle_beta   90.00
_cell.angle_gamma   90.00
#
_symmetry.space_group_name_H-M   'P 1'
#
loop_
_entity.id
_entity.type
_entity.pdbx_description
1 polymer ?
#
loop_
_entity_poly.entity_id
_entity_poly.type
_entity_poly.pdbx_seq_one_letter_code
_entity_poly.pdbx_strand_id
1 'polypeptide(L)'
;MVAHRQLIELIEQNTTGTDTYTYWKYFGRLLFDVLDNEDDFKDMHYSVVHKAKMLCYFANSEHKMRKRYAKYIPSLTATAYWDKSSTTSSMIMQHPDVYDMACKYNYFGVVRPEVMKAYAAEAEQRKKDEGM
;
A
#
# COMPACT_ATOMS: atom_id res chain seq x y z
N MET A 1 17.28 12.28 -2.72
CA MET A 1 17.78 11.17 -3.56
C MET A 1 16.58 10.42 -4.14
N VAL A 2 16.51 10.31 -5.47
CA VAL A 2 15.32 9.89 -6.27
C VAL A 2 15.34 8.38 -6.59
N ALA A 3 16.16 7.60 -5.88
CA ALA A 3 16.32 6.16 -6.14
C ALA A 3 15.02 5.35 -5.98
N HIS A 4 14.08 5.79 -5.13
CA HIS A 4 12.83 5.08 -4.88
C HIS A 4 11.85 5.13 -6.07
N ARG A 5 11.82 6.23 -6.83
CA ARG A 5 10.79 6.42 -7.88
C ARG A 5 11.02 5.51 -9.08
N GLN A 6 12.27 5.40 -9.55
CA GLN A 6 12.61 4.57 -10.70
C GLN A 6 12.37 3.09 -10.43
N LEU A 7 12.67 2.61 -9.22
CA LEU A 7 12.40 1.24 -8.82
C LEU A 7 10.89 0.94 -8.77
N ILE A 8 10.10 1.85 -8.19
CA ILE A 8 8.63 1.72 -8.17
C ILE A 8 8.10 1.66 -9.60
N GLU A 9 8.53 2.57 -10.48
CA GLU A 9 8.10 2.58 -11.89
C GLU A 9 8.49 1.28 -12.63
N LEU A 10 9.67 0.73 -12.35
CA LEU A 10 10.10 -0.56 -12.92
C LEU A 10 9.22 -1.71 -12.44
N ILE A 11 8.89 -1.76 -11.14
CA ILE A 11 7.95 -2.75 -10.59
C ILE A 11 6.56 -2.57 -11.25
N GLU A 12 6.04 -1.33 -11.35
CA GLU A 12 4.76 -1.01 -12.01
C GLU A 12 4.73 -1.48 -13.47
N GLN A 13 5.83 -1.32 -14.22
CA GLN A 13 5.95 -1.72 -15.62
C GLN A 13 5.94 -3.24 -15.81
N ASN A 14 6.58 -3.97 -14.89
CA ASN A 14 6.69 -5.43 -14.95
C ASN A 14 5.54 -6.17 -14.26
N THR A 15 4.71 -5.46 -13.49
CA THR A 15 3.49 -6.03 -12.90
C THR A 15 2.47 -6.31 -13.98
N THR A 16 1.86 -7.50 -13.98
CA THR A 16 0.78 -7.84 -14.91
C THR A 16 -0.55 -8.04 -14.18
N GLY A 17 -1.65 -8.10 -14.93
CA GLY A 17 -2.97 -8.36 -14.34
C GLY A 17 -3.12 -9.79 -13.81
N THR A 18 -2.34 -10.73 -14.34
CA THR A 18 -2.39 -12.17 -14.00
C THR A 18 -1.18 -12.65 -13.20
N ASP A 19 -0.27 -11.75 -12.85
CA ASP A 19 0.85 -12.01 -11.96
C ASP A 19 1.17 -10.71 -11.22
N THR A 20 0.74 -10.69 -9.96
CA THR A 20 0.93 -9.61 -9.01
C THR A 20 1.99 -9.95 -7.98
N TYR A 21 2.55 -11.16 -8.03
CA TYR A 21 3.42 -11.66 -6.97
C TYR A 21 4.68 -10.80 -6.87
N THR A 22 5.28 -10.39 -7.99
CA THR A 22 6.43 -9.48 -7.98
C THR A 22 6.08 -8.13 -7.35
N TYR A 23 4.91 -7.55 -7.67
CA TYR A 23 4.45 -6.30 -7.06
C TYR A 23 4.26 -6.46 -5.54
N TRP A 24 3.56 -7.51 -5.14
CA TRP A 24 3.29 -7.79 -3.73
C TRP A 24 4.58 -8.08 -2.97
N LYS A 25 5.44 -8.99 -3.46
CA LYS A 25 6.66 -9.43 -2.79
C LYS A 25 7.65 -8.29 -2.57
N TYR A 26 7.90 -7.49 -3.61
CA TYR A 26 8.97 -6.48 -3.57
C TYR A 26 8.51 -5.10 -3.14
N PHE A 27 7.21 -4.86 -3.03
CA PHE A 27 6.71 -3.58 -2.56
C PHE A 27 5.72 -3.70 -1.40
N GLY A 28 4.68 -4.52 -1.53
CA GLY A 28 3.67 -4.71 -0.48
C GLY A 28 4.24 -5.35 0.79
N ARG A 29 4.82 -6.55 0.66
CA ARG A 29 5.43 -7.30 1.76
C ARG A 29 6.59 -6.54 2.39
N LEU A 30 7.49 -6.01 1.55
CA LEU A 30 8.61 -5.19 2.02
C LEU A 30 8.13 -4.03 2.90
N LEU A 31 7.04 -3.36 2.51
CA LEU A 31 6.50 -2.28 3.31
C LEU A 31 5.89 -2.79 4.62
N PHE A 32 5.15 -3.90 4.65
CA PHE A 32 4.71 -4.51 5.90
C PHE A 32 5.88 -4.78 6.84
N ASP A 33 6.93 -5.45 6.35
CA ASP A 33 8.11 -5.77 7.16
C ASP A 33 8.74 -4.49 7.77
N VAL A 34 8.78 -3.40 7.00
CA VAL A 34 9.23 -2.08 7.48
C VAL A 34 8.27 -1.46 8.50
N LEU A 35 6.95 -1.56 8.28
CA LEU A 35 5.94 -1.00 9.18
C LEU A 35 5.93 -1.74 10.52
N ASP A 36 5.97 -3.07 10.50
CA ASP A 36 5.97 -3.97 11.65
C ASP A 36 7.30 -3.99 12.42
N ASN A 37 8.39 -3.45 11.84
CA ASN A 37 9.75 -3.63 12.34
C ASN A 37 10.13 -5.10 12.47
N GLU A 38 9.85 -5.89 11.43
CA GLU A 38 10.30 -7.28 11.34
C GLU A 38 11.82 -7.40 11.52
N ASP A 39 12.31 -8.60 11.83
CA ASP A 39 13.70 -8.85 12.27
C ASP A 39 14.77 -8.26 11.34
N ASP A 40 14.53 -8.26 10.03
CA ASP A 40 15.46 -7.70 9.03
C ASP A 40 15.46 -6.16 8.98
N PHE A 41 14.45 -5.49 9.55
CA PHE A 41 14.25 -4.04 9.49
C PHE A 41 14.30 -3.32 10.83
N LYS A 42 14.20 -4.04 11.97
CA LYS A 42 14.22 -3.46 13.32
C LYS A 42 15.46 -2.59 13.59
N ASP A 43 16.62 -3.00 13.07
CA ASP A 43 17.91 -2.31 13.27
C ASP A 43 18.15 -1.18 12.25
N MET A 44 17.26 -1.02 11.26
CA MET A 44 17.36 0.06 10.26
C MET A 44 16.74 1.39 10.73
N HIS A 45 16.09 1.39 11.90
CA HIS A 45 15.58 2.59 12.59
C HIS A 45 14.74 3.55 11.72
N TYR A 46 13.86 3.03 10.87
CA TYR A 46 12.93 3.87 10.11
C TYR A 46 11.97 4.61 11.05
N SER A 47 12.08 5.94 11.08
CA SER A 47 11.12 6.79 11.79
C SER A 47 9.69 6.65 11.24
N VAL A 48 8.69 7.01 12.04
CA VAL A 48 7.28 7.06 11.62
C VAL A 48 7.10 7.97 10.39
N VAL A 49 7.89 9.05 10.26
CA VAL A 49 7.86 9.92 9.07
C VAL A 49 8.38 9.20 7.82
N HIS A 50 9.43 8.38 7.94
CA HIS A 50 9.91 7.57 6.84
C HIS A 50 8.86 6.55 6.40
N LYS A 51 8.29 5.83 7.37
CA LYS A 51 7.20 4.86 7.15
C LYS A 51 5.99 5.50 6.46
N ALA A 52 5.57 6.67 6.92
CA ALA A 52 4.44 7.41 6.35
C ALA A 52 4.70 7.82 4.89
N LYS A 53 5.93 8.24 4.58
CA LYS A 53 6.32 8.59 3.21
C LYS A 53 6.35 7.37 2.31
N MET A 54 6.86 6.23 2.79
CA MET A 54 6.85 4.96 2.05
C MET A 54 5.41 4.48 1.78
N LEU A 55 4.54 4.54 2.79
CA LEU A 55 3.10 4.27 2.65
C LEU A 55 2.47 5.13 1.56
N CYS A 56 2.78 6.43 1.48
CA CYS A 56 2.24 7.31 0.44
C CYS A 56 2.70 6.91 -0.97
N TYR A 57 3.96 6.49 -1.14
CA TYR A 57 4.47 5.98 -2.42
C TYR A 57 3.77 4.68 -2.83
N PHE A 58 3.59 3.76 -1.88
CA PHE A 58 2.88 2.51 -2.11
C PHE A 58 1.42 2.76 -2.48
N ALA A 59 0.70 3.58 -1.71
CA ALA A 59 -0.70 3.91 -1.95
C ALA A 59 -0.93 4.52 -3.35
N ASN A 60 -0.03 5.41 -3.79
CA ASN A 60 -0.10 5.97 -5.14
C ASN A 60 0.13 4.90 -6.22
N SER A 61 1.11 4.02 -6.00
CA SER A 61 1.42 2.93 -6.93
C SER A 61 0.26 1.93 -7.01
N GLU A 62 -0.26 1.50 -5.85
CA GLU A 62 -1.37 0.56 -5.77
C GLU A 62 -2.61 1.12 -6.46
N HIS A 63 -2.90 2.42 -6.29
CA HIS A 63 -4.00 3.06 -6.98
C HIS A 63 -3.87 2.99 -8.51
N LYS A 64 -2.69 3.27 -9.05
CA LYS A 64 -2.44 3.14 -10.49
C LYS A 64 -2.62 1.68 -10.95
N MET A 65 -2.06 0.73 -10.20
CA MET A 65 -2.06 -0.67 -10.61
C MET A 65 -3.46 -1.29 -10.54
N ARG A 66 -4.20 -1.03 -9.47
CA ARG A 66 -5.61 -1.47 -9.34
C ARG A 66 -6.49 -0.83 -10.41
N LYS A 67 -6.25 0.43 -10.79
CA LYS A 67 -6.96 1.05 -11.93
C LYS A 67 -6.60 0.39 -13.25
N ARG A 68 -5.31 0.13 -13.50
CA ARG A 68 -4.81 -0.50 -14.74
C ARG A 68 -5.34 -1.93 -14.91
N TYR A 69 -5.48 -2.66 -13.80
CA TYR A 69 -5.85 -4.07 -13.79
C TYR A 69 -7.23 -4.34 -13.17
N ALA A 70 -8.13 -3.36 -13.18
CA ALA A 70 -9.46 -3.46 -12.56
C ALA A 70 -10.26 -4.70 -13.01
N LYS A 71 -10.12 -5.14 -14.27
CA LYS A 71 -10.77 -6.35 -14.80
C LYS A 71 -10.27 -7.68 -14.23
N TYR A 72 -9.13 -7.67 -13.55
CA TYR A 72 -8.51 -8.84 -12.91
C TYR A 72 -8.74 -8.87 -11.39
N ILE A 73 -9.41 -7.86 -10.83
CA ILE A 73 -9.83 -7.84 -9.44
C ILE A 73 -11.10 -8.70 -9.34
N PRO A 74 -11.15 -9.70 -8.46
CA PRO A 74 -12.21 -10.69 -8.38
C PRO A 74 -13.53 -10.01 -8.01
N SER A 75 -14.61 -10.44 -8.67
CA SER A 75 -15.88 -10.55 -7.99
C SER A 75 -15.80 -11.71 -6.98
N LEU A 76 -16.74 -11.79 -6.02
CA LEU A 76 -16.75 -12.77 -4.91
C LEU A 76 -16.64 -14.28 -5.30
N THR A 77 -16.51 -14.63 -6.58
CA THR A 77 -16.63 -15.99 -7.12
C THR A 77 -15.43 -16.47 -7.94
N ALA A 78 -14.28 -15.77 -7.94
CA ALA A 78 -13.14 -16.14 -8.80
C ALA A 78 -11.81 -16.27 -8.02
N THR A 79 -10.98 -17.24 -8.42
CA THR A 79 -9.55 -17.26 -8.11
C THR A 79 -8.89 -16.13 -8.88
N ALA A 80 -8.34 -15.15 -8.17
CA ALA A 80 -7.81 -13.95 -8.78
C ALA A 80 -6.43 -13.55 -8.28
N TYR A 81 -5.79 -12.71 -9.07
CA TYR A 81 -4.41 -12.29 -8.88
C TYR A 81 -4.30 -10.99 -8.09
N TRP A 82 -5.34 -10.16 -8.08
CA TRP A 82 -5.45 -8.98 -7.23
C TRP A 82 -6.54 -9.24 -6.19
N ASP A 83 -6.33 -8.96 -4.92
CA ASP A 83 -7.43 -9.09 -3.95
C ASP A 83 -8.48 -8.01 -4.12
N LYS A 84 -9.72 -8.27 -3.70
CA LYS A 84 -10.80 -7.26 -3.68
C LYS A 84 -10.44 -6.10 -2.75
N SER A 85 -9.88 -6.41 -1.60
CA SER A 85 -9.37 -5.42 -0.66
C SER A 85 -7.99 -4.92 -1.10
N SER A 86 -7.69 -3.66 -0.82
CA SER A 86 -6.38 -3.08 -1.06
C SER A 86 -5.40 -3.42 0.06
N THR A 87 -4.15 -3.60 -0.31
CA THR A 87 -3.05 -3.76 0.64
C THR A 87 -2.87 -2.48 1.48
N THR A 88 -3.03 -1.30 0.86
CA THR A 88 -2.97 -0.01 1.57
C THR A 88 -4.02 0.08 2.67
N SER A 89 -5.25 -0.40 2.45
CA SER A 89 -6.28 -0.39 3.52
C SER A 89 -5.85 -1.26 4.72
N SER A 90 -5.24 -2.42 4.50
CA SER A 90 -4.69 -3.26 5.57
C SER A 90 -3.60 -2.53 6.35
N MET A 91 -2.67 -1.86 5.65
CA MET A 91 -1.60 -1.09 6.29
C MET A 91 -2.14 0.08 7.11
N ILE A 92 -3.15 0.79 6.63
CA ILE A 92 -3.81 1.87 7.39
C ILE A 92 -4.50 1.31 8.63
N MET A 93 -5.19 0.18 8.49
CA MET A 93 -5.89 -0.48 9.59
C MET A 93 -4.93 -0.89 10.71
N GLN A 94 -3.77 -1.45 10.35
CA GLN A 94 -2.78 -2.00 11.29
C GLN A 94 -1.82 -0.93 11.84
N HIS A 95 -1.57 0.15 11.10
CA HIS A 95 -0.64 1.21 11.48
C HIS A 95 -1.29 2.61 11.42
N PRO A 96 -2.28 2.89 12.29
CA PRO A 96 -2.97 4.18 12.30
C PRO A 96 -2.02 5.37 12.58
N ASP A 97 -0.98 5.17 13.39
CA ASP A 97 0.04 6.19 13.68
C ASP A 97 0.81 6.63 12.42
N VAL A 98 1.12 5.68 11.53
CA VAL A 98 1.78 5.93 10.26
C VAL A 98 0.85 6.67 9.31
N TYR A 99 -0.44 6.30 9.28
CA TYR A 99 -1.46 7.01 8.49
C TYR A 99 -1.68 8.45 8.98
N ASP A 100 -1.79 8.67 10.28
CA ASP A 100 -1.95 10.00 10.88
C ASP A 100 -0.74 10.89 10.57
N MET A 101 0.46 10.31 10.63
CA MET A 101 1.68 11.00 10.23
C MET A 101 1.65 11.37 8.73
N ALA A 102 1.15 10.50 7.86
CA ALA A 102 0.97 10.82 6.45
C ALA A 102 -0.04 11.96 6.25
N CYS A 103 -1.15 11.96 6.98
CA CYS A 103 -2.15 13.02 6.95
C CYS A 103 -1.56 14.37 7.37
N LYS A 104 -0.76 14.41 8.44
CA LYS A 104 -0.10 15.62 8.95
C LYS A 104 0.74 16.33 7.89
N TYR A 105 1.35 15.57 6.98
CA TYR A 105 2.17 16.10 5.89
C TYR A 105 1.42 16.19 4.55
N ASN A 106 0.07 16.17 4.56
CA ASN A 106 -0.76 16.17 3.36
C ASN A 106 -0.29 15.12 2.33
N TYR A 107 0.01 13.92 2.85
CA TYR A 107 0.50 12.78 2.10
C TYR A 107 1.76 13.06 1.28
N PHE A 108 2.58 14.01 1.75
CA PHE A 108 3.84 14.47 1.15
C PHE A 108 3.70 14.95 -0.31
N GLY A 109 2.48 15.24 -0.78
CA GLY A 109 2.19 15.51 -2.19
C GLY A 109 2.43 14.33 -3.14
N VAL A 110 2.64 13.12 -2.60
CA VAL A 110 2.95 11.91 -3.39
C VAL A 110 1.68 11.22 -3.89
N VAL A 111 0.68 11.15 -3.02
CA VAL A 111 -0.64 10.58 -3.35
C VAL A 111 -1.70 11.65 -3.20
N ARG A 112 -2.70 11.62 -4.08
CA ARG A 112 -3.84 12.55 -4.01
C ARG A 112 -4.64 12.29 -2.74
N PRO A 113 -5.06 13.33 -1.99
CA PRO A 113 -5.84 13.17 -0.77
C PRO A 113 -7.07 12.28 -0.90
N GLU A 114 -7.78 12.36 -2.02
CA GLU A 114 -9.01 11.60 -2.26
C GLU A 114 -8.73 10.10 -2.37
N VAL A 115 -7.59 9.73 -2.97
CA VAL A 115 -7.15 8.33 -3.10
C VAL A 115 -6.82 7.76 -1.73
N MET A 116 -6.04 8.49 -0.93
CA MET A 116 -5.63 8.04 0.39
C MET A 116 -6.83 7.96 1.36
N LYS A 117 -7.78 8.91 1.27
CA LYS A 117 -9.04 8.86 2.02
C LYS A 117 -9.93 7.69 1.61
N ALA A 118 -9.95 7.30 0.34
CA ALA A 118 -10.71 6.13 -0.10
C ALA A 118 -10.16 4.83 0.52
N TYR A 119 -8.82 4.68 0.60
CA TYR A 119 -8.21 3.54 1.30
C TYR A 119 -8.48 3.55 2.80
N ALA A 120 -8.48 4.72 3.44
CA ALA A 120 -8.84 4.82 4.85
C ALA A 120 -10.32 4.46 5.10
N ALA A 121 -11.24 4.91 4.24
CA ALA A 121 -12.64 4.53 4.33
C ALA A 121 -12.86 3.02 4.14
N GLU A 122 -12.10 2.40 3.21
CA GLU A 122 -12.08 0.96 3.04
C GLU A 122 -11.58 0.25 4.31
N ALA A 123 -10.49 0.73 4.91
CA ALA A 123 -9.93 0.19 6.16
C ALA A 123 -10.96 0.23 7.30
N GLU A 124 -11.65 1.35 7.47
CA GLU A 124 -12.68 1.50 8.50
C GLU A 124 -13.91 0.62 8.26
N GLN A 125 -14.30 0.38 7.00
CA GLN A 125 -15.37 -0.57 6.70
C GLN A 125 -14.95 -2.00 7.06
N ARG A 126 -13.71 -2.37 6.73
CA ARG A 126 -13.17 -3.70 7.01
C ARG A 126 -13.05 -3.99 8.50
N LYS A 127 -12.58 -3.03 9.32
CA LYS A 127 -12.57 -3.20 10.79
C LYS A 127 -13.96 -3.59 11.31
N LYS A 128 -15.01 -2.92 10.83
CA LYS A 128 -16.40 -3.21 11.21
C LYS A 128 -16.84 -4.60 10.77
N ASP A 129 -16.51 -5.00 9.54
CA ASP A 129 -16.89 -6.31 8.98
C ASP A 129 -16.12 -7.46 9.67
N GLU A 130 -14.89 -7.22 10.11
CA GLU A 130 -14.01 -8.18 10.79
C GLU A 130 -14.24 -8.23 12.32
N GLY A 131 -15.10 -7.36 12.86
CA GLY A 131 -15.44 -7.31 14.30
C GLY A 131 -14.30 -6.78 15.19
N MET A 132 -13.41 -5.96 14.62
CA MET A 132 -12.22 -5.38 15.26
C MET A 132 -12.44 -3.95 15.72
#